data_AF-A0A060H473-F1
#
_entry.id   AF-A0A060H473-F1
#
_cell.length_a   1.000
_cell.length_b   1.000
_cell.length_c   1.000
_cell.angle_alpha   90.00
_cell.angle_beta   90.00
_cell.angle_gamma   90.00
#
_symmetry.space_group_name_H-M   'P 1'
#
loop_
_entity.id
_entity.type
_entity.pdbx_description
1 polymer ?
#
loop_
_entity_poly.entity_id
_entity_poly.type
_entity_poly.pdbx_seq_one_letter_code
_entity_poly.pdbx_strand_id
1 'polypeptide(L)'
;MQARSSAYAHYWRHSLADSGTDRGVLRDAADSSFLEVSKQQLESGCVDRDIVAACFNKEAEQVQTVEVVIRLKVYVLLLQHGTSQLAGHPKIVTPLVTQALLARDGRIYPLARTMIPRDILKPLAGGHFAIGTVSDQDAFLTRQPVPGIVFTGTDAESTEAASLNAADFDRQWKEFLAGCDRLLAEVGGGWPGAQGDYLEADYGYLTKKAAFSSEHILGLYDHLLLETTPQVPLFERYASGEMAPPEPCLPPHAGFSQRLAHGSNERALTRT
;
A
#
# COMPACT_ATOMS: atom_id res chain seq x y z
N MET A 1 18.99 -19.57 10.40
CA MET A 1 17.91 -18.93 11.20
C MET A 1 16.95 -20.03 11.66
N GLN A 2 16.31 -19.92 12.83
CA GLN A 2 15.28 -20.87 13.27
C GLN A 2 14.03 -20.77 12.39
N ALA A 3 13.28 -21.86 12.24
CA ALA A 3 12.10 -21.93 11.36
C ALA A 3 11.05 -20.86 11.68
N ARG A 4 10.81 -20.59 12.97
CA ARG A 4 9.86 -19.55 13.42
C ARG A 4 10.34 -18.14 13.06
N SER A 5 11.61 -17.85 13.28
CA SER A 5 12.21 -16.56 12.94
C SER A 5 12.19 -16.32 11.44
N SER A 6 12.47 -17.35 10.63
CA SER A 6 12.31 -17.28 9.17
C SER A 6 10.85 -16.97 8.77
N ALA A 7 9.86 -17.58 9.42
CA ALA A 7 8.45 -17.27 9.16
C ALA A 7 8.10 -15.80 9.50
N TYR A 8 8.61 -15.25 10.60
CA TYR A 8 8.44 -13.83 10.91
C TYR A 8 9.18 -12.92 9.93
N ALA A 9 10.39 -13.29 9.50
CA ALA A 9 11.14 -12.55 8.49
C ALA A 9 10.38 -12.48 7.16
N HIS A 10 9.84 -13.60 6.68
CA HIS A 10 8.97 -13.63 5.50
C HIS A 10 7.73 -12.75 5.68
N TYR A 11 7.06 -12.85 6.84
CA TYR A 11 5.88 -12.06 7.14
C TYR A 11 6.16 -10.55 7.16
N TRP A 12 7.21 -10.11 7.86
CA TRP A 12 7.60 -8.70 7.96
C TRP A 12 8.10 -8.14 6.63
N ARG A 13 8.88 -8.93 5.86
CA ARG A 13 9.31 -8.57 4.51
C ARG A 13 8.11 -8.27 3.61
N HIS A 14 7.13 -9.18 3.54
CA HIS A 14 5.92 -8.97 2.73
C HIS A 14 5.13 -7.77 3.24
N SER A 15 4.93 -7.64 4.55
CA SER A 15 4.24 -6.49 5.15
C SER A 15 4.92 -5.15 4.84
N LEU A 16 6.26 -5.12 4.75
CA LEU A 16 7.02 -3.93 4.42
C LEU A 16 6.95 -3.61 2.92
N ALA A 17 7.00 -4.63 2.06
CA ALA A 17 6.80 -4.45 0.63
C ALA A 17 5.45 -3.79 0.33
N ASP A 18 4.43 -4.13 1.12
CA ASP A 18 3.07 -3.60 1.03
C ASP A 18 2.89 -2.23 1.74
N SER A 19 3.88 -1.76 2.51
CA SER A 19 3.69 -0.60 3.41
C SER A 19 3.75 0.78 2.74
N GLY A 20 4.10 0.84 1.46
CA GLY A 20 4.43 2.10 0.77
C GLY A 20 3.27 3.07 0.60
N THR A 21 2.05 2.58 0.36
CA THR A 21 0.83 3.41 0.25
C THR A 21 -0.46 2.59 0.37
N ASP A 22 -0.39 1.33 0.82
CA ASP A 22 -1.43 0.33 0.54
C ASP A 22 -2.23 -0.03 1.80
N ARG A 23 -2.74 0.97 2.50
CA ARG A 23 -3.74 0.77 3.57
C ARG A 23 -5.16 0.84 3.00
N GLY A 24 -5.98 -0.12 3.41
CA GLY A 24 -7.40 -0.20 3.11
C GLY A 24 -8.27 0.50 4.15
N VAL A 25 -7.77 0.71 5.37
CA VAL A 25 -8.46 1.52 6.39
C VAL A 25 -7.94 2.95 6.40
N LEU A 26 -8.83 3.93 6.19
CA LEU A 26 -8.54 5.34 6.33
C LEU A 26 -9.16 5.88 7.64
N ARG A 27 -8.34 6.56 8.44
CA ARG A 27 -8.75 7.07 9.77
C ARG A 27 -9.48 8.41 9.69
N ASP A 28 -9.02 9.30 8.81
CA ASP A 28 -9.67 10.57 8.51
C ASP A 28 -9.56 10.84 6.99
N ALA A 29 -10.65 11.27 6.36
CA ALA A 29 -10.66 11.72 4.96
C ALA A 29 -9.84 13.00 4.73
N ALA A 30 -9.37 13.63 5.82
CA ALA A 30 -8.68 14.92 5.82
C ALA A 30 -7.15 14.80 5.72
N ASP A 31 -6.60 13.61 5.43
CA ASP A 31 -5.20 13.51 5.04
C ASP A 31 -5.01 14.28 3.74
N SER A 32 -4.28 15.40 3.80
CA SER A 32 -4.13 16.39 2.72
C SER A 32 -3.44 15.87 1.45
N SER A 33 -3.04 14.59 1.44
CA SER A 33 -2.43 13.88 0.32
C SER A 33 -3.45 13.17 -0.57
N PHE A 34 -4.69 12.98 -0.12
CA PHE A 34 -5.76 12.37 -0.92
C PHE A 34 -6.47 13.43 -1.76
N LEU A 35 -6.47 13.24 -3.07
CA LEU A 35 -7.28 13.98 -4.02
C LEU A 35 -8.56 13.18 -4.25
N GLU A 36 -9.71 13.79 -3.99
CA GLU A 36 -11.01 13.18 -4.27
C GLU A 36 -11.23 13.14 -5.79
N VAL A 37 -11.66 12.00 -6.30
CA VAL A 37 -11.97 11.77 -7.71
C VAL A 37 -13.45 11.40 -7.82
N SER A 38 -14.22 12.15 -8.59
CA SER A 38 -15.65 11.89 -8.76
C SER A 38 -15.92 10.54 -9.45
N LYS A 39 -17.09 9.96 -9.21
CA LYS A 39 -17.52 8.73 -9.89
C LYS A 39 -17.41 8.79 -11.42
N GLN A 40 -17.76 9.92 -12.05
CA GLN A 40 -17.65 10.09 -13.50
C GLN A 40 -16.19 9.99 -13.99
N GLN A 41 -15.24 10.54 -13.23
CA GLN A 41 -13.82 10.45 -13.54
C GLN A 41 -13.28 9.03 -13.35
N LEU A 42 -13.79 8.30 -12.36
CA LEU A 42 -13.47 6.88 -12.16
C LEU A 42 -14.07 5.98 -13.23
N GLU A 43 -15.29 6.27 -13.71
CA GLU A 43 -15.94 5.51 -14.78
C GLU A 43 -15.25 5.71 -16.13
N SER A 44 -14.69 6.90 -16.37
CA SER A 44 -13.96 7.23 -17.61
C SER A 44 -12.44 7.03 -17.54
N GLY A 45 -11.87 6.85 -16.35
CA GLY A 45 -10.41 6.76 -16.15
C GLY A 45 -9.66 8.06 -16.46
N CYS A 46 -10.36 9.19 -16.49
CA CYS A 46 -9.82 10.50 -16.82
C CYS A 46 -10.10 11.49 -15.68
N VAL A 47 -9.07 12.17 -15.18
CA VAL A 47 -9.19 13.17 -14.10
C VAL A 47 -9.10 14.60 -14.64
N ASP A 48 -9.61 15.55 -13.85
CA ASP A 48 -9.61 16.96 -14.21
C ASP A 48 -8.21 17.57 -14.15
N ARG A 49 -8.06 18.70 -14.85
CA ARG A 49 -6.79 19.46 -14.92
C ARG A 49 -6.27 19.87 -13.55
N ASP A 50 -7.14 20.10 -12.57
CA ASP A 50 -6.74 20.50 -11.22
C ASP A 50 -6.00 19.36 -10.50
N ILE A 51 -6.47 18.11 -10.66
CA ILE A 51 -5.83 16.91 -10.11
C ILE A 51 -4.49 16.67 -10.83
N VAL A 52 -4.47 16.82 -12.16
CA VAL A 52 -3.22 16.73 -12.95
C VAL A 52 -2.22 17.77 -12.48
N ALA A 53 -2.63 19.04 -12.34
CA ALA A 53 -1.76 20.12 -11.88
C ALA A 53 -1.20 19.86 -10.48
N ALA A 54 -2.03 19.33 -9.56
CA ALA A 54 -1.59 18.95 -8.22
C ALA A 54 -0.54 17.83 -8.25
N CYS A 55 -0.73 16.79 -9.06
CA CYS A 55 0.19 15.66 -9.17
C CYS A 55 1.50 16.01 -9.90
N PHE A 56 1.45 16.86 -10.93
CA PHE A 56 2.64 17.30 -11.68
C PHE A 56 3.31 18.54 -11.09
N ASN A 57 2.85 19.02 -9.93
CA ASN A 57 3.48 20.13 -9.24
C ASN A 57 4.95 19.81 -8.95
N LYS A 58 5.85 20.70 -9.37
CA LYS A 58 7.33 20.57 -9.29
C LYS A 58 7.95 19.47 -10.16
N GLU A 59 7.18 18.84 -11.05
CA GLU A 59 7.73 17.94 -12.06
C GLU A 59 8.18 18.72 -13.30
N ALA A 60 9.26 18.27 -13.92
CA ALA A 60 9.78 18.92 -15.12
C ALA A 60 8.84 18.72 -16.32
N GLU A 61 8.85 19.64 -17.29
CA GLU A 61 7.94 19.61 -18.44
C GLU A 61 8.10 18.35 -19.31
N GLN A 62 9.32 17.79 -19.37
CA GLN A 62 9.59 16.54 -20.08
C GLN A 62 8.99 15.29 -19.42
N VAL A 63 8.51 15.38 -18.17
CA VAL A 63 7.87 14.26 -17.48
C VAL A 63 6.45 14.09 -18.02
N GLN A 64 6.23 13.01 -18.77
CA GLN A 64 4.94 12.68 -19.38
C GLN A 64 3.97 12.02 -18.41
N THR A 65 4.49 11.28 -17.43
CA THR A 65 3.69 10.50 -16.46
C THR A 65 4.24 10.59 -15.05
N VAL A 66 3.37 10.54 -14.05
CA VAL A 66 3.74 10.39 -12.63
C VAL A 66 3.10 9.15 -12.03
N GLU A 67 3.80 8.50 -11.10
CA GLU A 67 3.23 7.37 -10.36
C GLU A 67 2.18 7.86 -9.35
N VAL A 68 1.01 7.24 -9.40
CA VAL A 68 -0.12 7.52 -8.51
C VAL A 68 -0.68 6.21 -7.95
N VAL A 69 -1.40 6.33 -6.85
CA VAL A 69 -2.15 5.25 -6.21
C VAL A 69 -3.62 5.62 -6.20
N ILE A 70 -4.45 4.73 -6.71
CA ILE A 70 -5.87 4.96 -6.95
C ILE A 70 -6.69 3.99 -6.12
N ARG A 71 -7.72 4.54 -5.49
CA ARG A 71 -8.73 3.85 -4.68
C ARG A 71 -10.09 4.08 -5.33
N LEU A 72 -10.46 3.15 -6.20
CA LEU A 72 -11.66 3.25 -7.03
C LEU A 72 -12.95 3.16 -6.21
N LYS A 73 -12.94 2.33 -5.17
CA LYS A 73 -14.11 2.09 -4.33
C LYS A 73 -13.83 2.57 -2.92
N VAL A 74 -14.69 3.45 -2.42
CA VAL A 74 -14.64 3.99 -1.06
C VAL A 74 -15.95 3.64 -0.37
N TYR A 75 -15.84 3.05 0.81
CA TYR A 75 -16.97 2.63 1.61
C TYR A 75 -16.95 3.36 2.93
N VAL A 76 -18.05 4.02 3.26
CA VAL A 76 -18.21 4.84 4.46
C VAL A 76 -19.16 4.14 5.43
N LEU A 77 -18.75 4.02 6.68
CA LEU A 77 -19.55 3.40 7.74
C LEU A 77 -20.83 4.21 7.96
N LEU A 78 -21.97 3.53 7.96
CA LEU A 78 -23.28 4.08 8.27
C LEU A 78 -23.35 4.56 9.72
N LEU A 79 -23.87 5.76 9.92
CA LEU A 79 -24.24 6.25 11.25
C LEU A 79 -25.58 5.64 11.66
N GLN A 80 -25.57 4.68 12.58
CA GLN A 80 -26.81 4.26 13.23
C GLN A 80 -27.14 5.26 14.36
N HIS A 81 -28.31 5.91 14.30
CA HIS A 81 -28.80 6.84 15.33
C HIS A 81 -27.85 8.00 15.69
N GLY A 82 -27.11 8.55 14.73
CA GLY A 82 -26.24 9.72 14.93
C GLY A 82 -24.98 9.44 15.77
N THR A 83 -24.69 8.19 16.10
CA THR A 83 -23.45 7.76 16.78
C THR A 83 -22.83 6.56 16.04
N SER A 84 -21.52 6.59 15.81
CA SER A 84 -20.78 5.51 15.17
C SER A 84 -20.65 4.33 16.15
N GLN A 85 -21.63 3.41 16.17
CA GLN A 85 -21.76 2.42 17.23
C GLN A 85 -21.29 0.99 16.88
N LEU A 86 -20.38 0.81 15.90
CA LEU A 86 -19.58 -0.41 15.83
C LEU A 86 -18.17 -0.14 16.39
N ALA A 87 -17.98 -0.45 17.68
CA ALA A 87 -16.69 -0.35 18.33
C ALA A 87 -15.64 -1.19 17.57
N GLY A 88 -14.61 -0.53 17.05
CA GLY A 88 -13.49 -1.19 16.34
C GLY A 88 -13.60 -1.21 14.81
N HIS A 89 -14.73 -0.78 14.22
CA HIS A 89 -14.86 -0.72 12.76
C HIS A 89 -14.29 0.59 12.19
N PRO A 90 -13.57 0.53 11.06
CA PRO A 90 -13.04 1.72 10.40
C PRO A 90 -14.15 2.57 9.79
N LYS A 91 -14.04 3.90 9.90
CA LYS A 91 -14.99 4.85 9.30
C LYS A 91 -15.00 4.77 7.78
N ILE A 92 -13.83 4.61 7.18
CA ILE A 92 -13.64 4.58 5.74
C ILE A 92 -12.81 3.35 5.38
N VAL A 93 -13.31 2.58 4.43
CA VAL A 93 -12.66 1.39 3.88
C VAL A 93 -12.50 1.56 2.38
N THR A 94 -11.28 1.41 1.89
CA THR A 94 -10.94 1.42 0.47
C THR A 94 -10.38 0.04 0.12
N PRO A 95 -11.24 -0.91 -0.30
CA PRO A 95 -10.84 -2.30 -0.40
C PRO A 95 -9.96 -2.58 -1.61
N LEU A 96 -9.83 -1.63 -2.53
CA LEU A 96 -9.02 -1.78 -3.74
C LEU A 96 -7.99 -0.66 -3.78
N VAL A 97 -6.74 -1.07 -3.98
CA VAL A 97 -5.62 -0.17 -4.23
C VAL A 97 -4.95 -0.59 -5.53
N THR A 98 -4.85 0.38 -6.44
CA THR A 98 -4.23 0.21 -7.75
C THR A 98 -3.09 1.20 -7.91
N GLN A 99 -1.89 0.69 -8.18
CA GLN A 99 -0.81 1.53 -8.67
C GLN A 99 -1.06 1.87 -10.14
N ALA A 100 -0.89 3.13 -10.52
CA ALA A 100 -1.13 3.60 -11.87
C ALA A 100 -0.13 4.69 -12.27
N LEU A 101 -0.08 4.99 -13.56
CA LEU A 101 0.57 6.17 -14.11
C LEU A 101 -0.51 7.19 -14.46
N LEU A 102 -0.35 8.42 -13.99
CA LEU A 102 -1.17 9.54 -14.44
C LEU A 102 -0.43 10.29 -15.54
N ALA A 103 -1.04 10.41 -16.72
CA ALA A 103 -0.50 11.17 -17.84
C ALA A 103 -0.95 12.65 -17.79
N ARG A 104 -0.21 13.51 -18.51
CA ARG A 104 -0.48 14.96 -18.61
C ARG A 104 -1.84 15.29 -19.23
N ASP A 105 -2.40 14.38 -20.03
CA ASP A 105 -3.73 14.52 -20.65
C ASP A 105 -4.88 14.18 -19.69
N GLY A 106 -4.57 13.74 -18.47
CA GLY A 106 -5.53 13.38 -17.43
C GLY A 106 -5.90 11.89 -17.43
N ARG A 107 -5.42 11.10 -18.39
CA ARG A 107 -5.69 9.65 -18.41
C ARG A 107 -4.89 8.92 -17.36
N ILE A 108 -5.56 7.98 -16.72
CA ILE A 108 -4.97 7.05 -15.76
C ILE A 108 -4.65 5.74 -16.47
N TYR A 109 -3.43 5.25 -16.29
CA TYR A 109 -2.95 3.98 -16.81
C TYR A 109 -2.63 3.04 -15.65
N PRO A 110 -3.59 2.17 -15.23
CA PRO A 110 -3.38 1.18 -14.19
C PRO A 110 -2.21 0.27 -14.52
N LEU A 111 -1.33 0.07 -13.56
CA LEU A 111 -0.36 -1.00 -13.63
C LEU A 111 -1.07 -2.32 -13.29
N ALA A 112 -0.51 -3.45 -13.74
CA ALA A 112 -0.99 -4.80 -13.38
C ALA A 112 -0.66 -5.17 -11.91
N ARG A 113 -0.97 -4.25 -10.99
CA ARG A 113 -0.68 -4.29 -9.55
C ARG A 113 -1.88 -3.74 -8.77
N THR A 114 -3.06 -4.27 -9.08
CA THR A 114 -4.26 -4.01 -8.28
C THR A 114 -4.40 -5.09 -7.23
N MET A 115 -4.62 -4.66 -5.99
CA MET A 115 -4.67 -5.56 -4.84
C MET A 115 -5.66 -5.05 -3.80
N ILE A 116 -6.15 -5.97 -2.97
CA ILE A 116 -6.80 -5.65 -1.72
C ILE A 116 -5.71 -5.42 -0.67
N PRO A 117 -5.73 -4.29 0.06
CA PRO A 117 -4.79 -4.02 1.12
C PRO A 117 -4.71 -5.11 2.19
N ARG A 118 -3.49 -5.43 2.62
CA ARG A 118 -3.24 -6.51 3.60
C ARG A 118 -3.84 -6.20 4.98
N ASP A 119 -3.97 -4.92 5.35
CA ASP A 119 -4.51 -4.49 6.64
C ASP A 119 -6.00 -4.81 6.83
N ILE A 120 -6.69 -5.22 5.77
CA ILE A 120 -8.09 -5.69 5.79
C ILE A 120 -8.23 -7.17 5.38
N LEU A 121 -7.13 -7.92 5.37
CA LEU A 121 -7.09 -9.34 5.02
C LEU A 121 -6.52 -10.19 6.15
N LYS A 122 -7.17 -11.30 6.46
CA LYS A 122 -6.68 -12.28 7.44
C LYS A 122 -5.42 -12.98 6.91
N PRO A 123 -4.46 -13.32 7.80
CA PRO A 123 -4.53 -13.21 9.26
C PRO A 123 -4.24 -11.79 9.78
N LEU A 124 -5.09 -11.28 10.67
CA LEU A 124 -4.87 -10.06 11.46
C LEU A 124 -4.89 -10.42 12.96
N ALA A 125 -4.37 -9.54 13.81
CA ALA A 125 -4.56 -9.67 15.25
C ALA A 125 -6.06 -9.72 15.59
N GLY A 126 -6.43 -10.42 16.67
CA GLY A 126 -7.84 -10.61 17.04
C GLY A 126 -8.56 -9.27 17.24
N GLY A 127 -9.79 -9.17 16.72
CA GLY A 127 -10.64 -7.98 16.85
C GLY A 127 -10.44 -6.90 15.77
N HIS A 128 -9.57 -7.12 14.79
CA HIS A 128 -9.41 -6.21 13.65
C HIS A 128 -10.41 -6.48 12.53
N PHE A 129 -10.80 -5.42 11.83
CA PHE A 129 -11.67 -5.47 10.67
C PHE A 129 -10.99 -6.19 9.50
N ALA A 130 -11.67 -7.17 8.89
CA ALA A 130 -11.19 -7.89 7.73
C ALA A 130 -12.34 -8.25 6.79
N ILE A 131 -12.11 -8.19 5.49
CA ILE A 131 -13.08 -8.53 4.44
C ILE A 131 -12.78 -9.85 3.74
N GLY A 132 -11.58 -10.39 3.90
CA GLY A 132 -11.13 -11.61 3.21
C GLY A 132 -9.87 -12.20 3.82
N THR A 133 -9.16 -13.05 3.07
CA THR A 133 -7.86 -13.61 3.46
C THR A 133 -6.77 -13.33 2.42
N VAL A 134 -5.52 -13.23 2.87
CA VAL A 134 -4.36 -13.07 1.98
C VAL A 134 -4.23 -14.28 1.05
N SER A 135 -4.55 -15.48 1.53
CA SER A 135 -4.49 -16.71 0.72
C SER A 135 -5.49 -16.71 -0.43
N ASP A 136 -6.70 -16.19 -0.23
CA ASP A 136 -7.71 -16.09 -1.29
C ASP A 136 -7.26 -15.08 -2.36
N GLN A 137 -6.69 -13.95 -1.93
CA GLN A 137 -6.11 -12.96 -2.83
C GLN A 137 -4.96 -13.53 -3.67
N ASP A 138 -4.01 -14.21 -3.04
CA ASP A 138 -2.86 -14.81 -3.73
C ASP A 138 -3.32 -15.83 -4.77
N ALA A 139 -4.29 -16.68 -4.40
CA ALA A 139 -4.88 -17.65 -5.31
C ALA A 139 -5.58 -16.99 -6.50
N PHE A 140 -6.34 -15.91 -6.25
CA PHE A 140 -7.01 -15.14 -7.30
C PHE A 140 -6.00 -14.50 -8.25
N LEU A 141 -5.06 -13.71 -7.73
CA LEU A 141 -4.08 -12.97 -8.54
C LEU A 141 -3.16 -13.89 -9.34
N THR A 142 -2.90 -15.11 -8.85
CA THR A 142 -2.15 -16.14 -9.59
C THR A 142 -2.93 -16.67 -10.80
N ARG A 143 -4.26 -16.78 -10.71
CA ARG A 143 -5.11 -17.35 -11.77
C ARG A 143 -5.59 -16.29 -12.76
N GLN A 144 -5.96 -15.13 -12.25
CA GLN A 144 -6.64 -14.06 -12.98
C GLN A 144 -6.13 -12.69 -12.49
N PRO A 145 -4.92 -12.28 -12.89
CA PRO A 145 -4.41 -10.95 -12.53
C PRO A 145 -5.33 -9.87 -13.13
N VAL A 146 -5.54 -8.79 -12.37
CA VAL A 146 -6.25 -7.61 -12.86
C VAL A 146 -5.42 -6.98 -13.98
N PRO A 147 -5.97 -6.78 -15.19
CA PRO A 147 -5.21 -6.26 -16.31
C PRO A 147 -4.78 -4.81 -16.05
N GLY A 148 -3.55 -4.48 -16.44
CA GLY A 148 -3.10 -3.09 -16.52
C GLY A 148 -3.29 -2.52 -17.92
N ILE A 149 -3.08 -1.21 -18.08
CA ILE A 149 -3.11 -0.50 -19.35
C ILE A 149 -1.70 0.00 -19.65
N VAL A 150 -1.18 -0.36 -20.83
CA VAL A 150 0.16 0.05 -21.25
C VAL A 150 0.13 1.50 -21.72
N PHE A 151 0.99 2.34 -21.14
CA PHE A 151 1.20 3.69 -21.62
C PHE A 151 2.09 3.66 -22.87
N THR A 152 1.58 4.16 -24.00
CA THR A 152 2.30 4.18 -25.29
C THR A 152 2.72 5.59 -25.73
N GLY A 153 2.69 6.57 -24.82
CA GLY A 153 2.94 7.98 -25.14
C GLY A 153 1.69 8.74 -25.60
N THR A 154 1.75 10.07 -25.54
CA THR A 154 0.68 10.99 -25.98
C THR A 154 0.80 11.41 -27.46
N ASP A 155 1.78 10.87 -28.19
CA ASP A 155 2.13 11.31 -29.54
C ASP A 155 1.21 10.68 -30.61
N ALA A 156 -0.09 10.98 -30.54
CA ALA A 156 -1.01 10.64 -31.62
C ALA A 156 -0.92 11.72 -32.72
N GLU A 157 -0.07 11.50 -33.73
CA GLU A 157 0.17 12.45 -34.83
C GLU A 157 -1.05 12.70 -35.74
N SER A 158 -2.14 11.93 -35.59
CA SER A 158 -3.36 12.07 -36.40
C SER A 158 -4.66 11.92 -35.61
N THR A 159 -5.72 12.62 -36.04
CA THR A 159 -7.05 12.62 -35.38
C THR A 159 -7.71 11.25 -35.34
N GLU A 160 -7.49 10.42 -36.38
CA GLU A 160 -7.99 9.04 -36.41
C GLU A 160 -7.23 8.14 -35.43
N ALA A 161 -5.90 8.25 -35.36
CA ALA A 161 -5.09 7.53 -34.38
C ALA A 161 -5.43 7.92 -32.93
N ALA A 162 -5.69 9.21 -32.68
CA ALA A 162 -6.13 9.69 -31.36
C ALA A 162 -7.51 9.13 -30.96
N SER A 163 -8.43 9.00 -31.92
CA SER A 163 -9.77 8.46 -31.70
C SER A 163 -9.75 6.94 -31.48
N LEU A 164 -8.94 6.21 -32.25
CA LEU A 164 -8.72 4.77 -32.06
C LEU A 164 -8.07 4.48 -30.70
N ASN A 165 -7.06 5.27 -30.32
CA ASN A 165 -6.42 5.19 -29.01
C ASN A 165 -7.40 5.48 -27.86
N ALA A 166 -8.33 6.43 -28.04
CA ALA A 166 -9.38 6.70 -27.06
C ALA A 166 -10.35 5.52 -26.90
N ALA A 167 -10.83 4.94 -28.01
CA ALA A 167 -11.73 3.78 -27.95
C ALA A 167 -11.06 2.52 -27.36
N ASP A 168 -9.79 2.31 -27.69
CA ASP A 168 -8.98 1.23 -27.13
C ASP A 168 -8.71 1.42 -25.63
N PHE A 169 -8.48 2.67 -25.20
CA PHE A 169 -8.37 3.03 -23.79
C PHE A 169 -9.67 2.76 -23.04
N ASP A 170 -10.81 3.21 -23.57
CA ASP A 170 -12.13 3.00 -22.95
C ASP A 170 -12.46 1.51 -22.77
N ARG A 171 -12.11 0.68 -23.77
CA ARG A 171 -12.27 -0.78 -23.67
C ARG A 171 -11.39 -1.36 -22.56
N GLN A 172 -10.11 -1.02 -22.55
CA GLN A 172 -9.15 -1.50 -21.55
C GLN A 172 -9.51 -1.03 -20.14
N TRP A 173 -10.01 0.20 -20.00
CA TRP A 173 -10.49 0.75 -18.74
C TRP A 173 -11.69 -0.04 -18.20
N LYS A 174 -12.67 -0.36 -19.07
CA LYS A 174 -13.81 -1.22 -18.69
C LYS A 174 -13.37 -2.63 -18.28
N GLU A 175 -12.41 -3.22 -18.99
CA GLU A 175 -11.85 -4.53 -18.63
C GLU A 175 -11.12 -4.49 -17.28
N PHE A 176 -10.40 -3.41 -17.01
CA PHE A 176 -9.76 -3.13 -15.73
C PHE A 176 -10.78 -3.02 -14.60
N LEU A 177 -11.82 -2.19 -14.74
CA LEU A 177 -12.90 -2.05 -13.75
C LEU A 177 -13.60 -3.40 -13.49
N ALA A 178 -13.89 -4.16 -14.54
CA ALA A 178 -14.46 -5.50 -14.39
C ALA A 178 -13.50 -6.47 -13.67
N GLY A 179 -12.19 -6.33 -13.86
CA GLY A 179 -11.17 -7.06 -13.11
C GLY A 179 -11.16 -6.70 -11.62
N CYS A 180 -11.26 -5.41 -11.30
CA CYS A 180 -11.39 -4.91 -9.93
C CYS A 180 -12.63 -5.48 -9.23
N ASP A 181 -13.77 -5.49 -9.91
CA ASP A 181 -15.02 -6.03 -9.36
C ASP A 181 -14.92 -7.54 -9.11
N ARG A 182 -14.30 -8.30 -10.03
CA ARG A 182 -14.04 -9.74 -9.82
C ARG A 182 -13.13 -10.00 -8.62
N LEU A 183 -12.04 -9.24 -8.49
CA LEU A 183 -11.12 -9.35 -7.35
C LEU A 183 -11.85 -9.11 -6.03
N LEU A 184 -12.65 -8.04 -5.94
CA LEU A 184 -13.39 -7.73 -4.73
C LEU A 184 -14.48 -8.77 -4.43
N ALA A 185 -15.19 -9.26 -5.45
CA ALA A 185 -16.23 -10.26 -5.28
C ALA A 185 -15.68 -11.61 -4.77
N GLU A 186 -14.56 -12.08 -5.33
CA GLU A 186 -14.00 -13.38 -4.98
C GLU A 186 -13.27 -13.35 -3.63
N VAL A 187 -12.48 -12.31 -3.35
CA VAL A 187 -11.70 -12.22 -2.11
C VAL A 187 -12.50 -11.62 -0.96
N GLY A 188 -13.37 -10.65 -1.25
CA GLY A 188 -14.18 -9.96 -0.24
C GLY A 188 -15.40 -10.74 0.25
N GLY A 189 -15.66 -11.95 -0.28
CA GLY A 189 -16.73 -12.83 0.19
C GLY A 189 -18.14 -12.22 0.15
N GLY A 190 -18.38 -11.27 -0.76
CA GLY A 190 -19.65 -10.53 -0.86
C GLY A 190 -19.78 -9.32 0.07
N TRP A 191 -18.71 -8.87 0.71
CA TRP A 191 -18.67 -7.61 1.47
C TRP A 191 -18.93 -6.39 0.57
N PRO A 192 -19.67 -5.35 1.01
CA PRO A 192 -20.24 -5.16 2.35
C PRO A 192 -21.55 -5.92 2.66
N GLY A 193 -22.12 -6.64 1.69
CA GLY A 193 -23.34 -7.44 1.85
C GLY A 193 -24.64 -6.62 1.85
N ALA A 194 -25.79 -7.30 1.72
CA ALA A 194 -27.11 -6.67 1.57
C ALA A 194 -27.65 -5.96 2.83
N GLN A 195 -27.09 -6.27 4.01
CA GLN A 195 -27.41 -5.60 5.27
C GLN A 195 -26.28 -4.66 5.73
N GLY A 196 -25.33 -4.36 4.82
CA GLY A 196 -24.01 -3.85 5.15
C GLY A 196 -24.03 -2.55 5.95
N ASP A 197 -23.19 -2.49 6.99
CA ASP A 197 -22.93 -1.29 7.78
C ASP A 197 -22.17 -0.20 6.99
N TYR A 198 -21.91 -0.40 5.70
CA TYR A 198 -21.14 0.49 4.84
C TYR A 198 -21.91 0.87 3.58
N LEU A 199 -21.81 2.14 3.19
CA LEU A 199 -22.27 2.64 1.90
C LEU A 199 -21.08 2.92 0.98
N GLU A 200 -21.19 2.49 -0.28
CA GLU A 200 -20.28 2.92 -1.33
C GLU A 200 -20.50 4.42 -1.59
N ALA A 201 -19.42 5.20 -1.57
CA ALA A 201 -19.44 6.62 -1.87
C ALA A 201 -19.43 6.87 -3.38
N ASP A 202 -19.95 8.02 -3.82
CA ASP A 202 -19.89 8.46 -5.22
C ASP A 202 -18.55 9.12 -5.60
N TYR A 203 -17.48 8.76 -4.89
CA TYR A 203 -16.13 9.26 -5.12
C TYR A 203 -15.08 8.21 -4.75
N GLY A 204 -13.88 8.43 -5.26
CA GLY A 204 -12.67 7.66 -4.98
C GLY A 204 -11.54 8.57 -4.54
N TYR A 205 -10.37 7.99 -4.27
CA TYR A 205 -9.18 8.75 -3.90
C TYR A 205 -8.02 8.47 -4.84
N LEU A 206 -7.25 9.52 -5.13
CA LEU A 206 -5.99 9.47 -5.86
C LEU A 206 -4.90 10.15 -5.04
N THR A 207 -3.74 9.51 -4.93
CA THR A 207 -2.58 10.06 -4.23
C THR A 207 -1.35 9.93 -5.10
N LYS A 208 -0.55 10.99 -5.21
CA LYS A 208 0.77 10.92 -5.83
C LYS A 208 1.66 10.01 -4.98
N LYS A 209 2.24 8.98 -5.59
CA LYS A 209 3.13 8.08 -4.89
C LYS A 209 4.42 8.83 -4.52
N ALA A 210 4.70 8.91 -3.22
CA ALA A 210 5.98 9.44 -2.76
C ALA A 210 7.09 8.43 -3.07
N ALA A 211 8.29 8.92 -3.40
CA ALA A 211 9.48 8.09 -3.57
C ALA A 211 9.96 7.55 -2.22
N PHE A 212 9.20 6.66 -1.59
CA PHE A 212 9.65 5.93 -0.41
C PHE A 212 10.39 4.66 -0.87
N SER A 213 11.72 4.67 -0.79
CA SER A 213 12.54 3.49 -1.12
C SER A 213 12.66 2.60 0.12
N SER A 214 11.77 1.60 0.21
CA SER A 214 11.92 0.45 1.13
C SER A 214 12.87 -0.61 0.56
N GLU A 215 13.43 -0.40 -0.63
CA GLU A 215 14.27 -1.35 -1.37
C GLU A 215 15.47 -1.83 -0.55
N HIS A 216 16.15 -0.92 0.15
CA HIS A 216 17.30 -1.28 0.99
C HIS A 216 16.92 -2.15 2.18
N ILE A 217 15.72 -1.94 2.74
CA ILE A 217 15.24 -2.72 3.88
C ILE A 217 14.74 -4.09 3.37
N LEU A 218 14.07 -4.13 2.22
CA LEU A 218 13.67 -5.38 1.56
C LEU A 218 14.90 -6.22 1.18
N GLY A 219 15.95 -5.61 0.63
CA GLY A 219 17.21 -6.26 0.33
C GLY A 219 17.91 -6.83 1.56
N LEU A 220 17.80 -6.15 2.72
CA LEU A 220 18.25 -6.71 4.00
C LEU A 220 17.46 -7.95 4.40
N TYR A 221 16.13 -7.93 4.29
CA TYR A 221 15.30 -9.11 4.56
C TYR A 221 15.61 -10.26 3.60
N ASP A 222 15.77 -9.98 2.32
CA ASP A 222 16.17 -10.97 1.32
C ASP A 222 17.51 -11.60 1.69
N HIS A 223 18.49 -10.79 2.08
CA HIS A 223 19.77 -11.28 2.60
C HIS A 223 19.58 -12.13 3.87
N LEU A 224 18.78 -11.69 4.84
CA LEU A 224 18.52 -12.44 6.08
C LEU A 224 17.86 -13.82 5.83
N LEU A 225 17.11 -13.95 4.74
CA LEU A 225 16.40 -15.17 4.34
C LEU A 225 17.27 -16.13 3.52
N LEU A 226 18.45 -15.72 3.04
CA LEU A 226 19.39 -16.62 2.35
C LEU A 226 19.94 -17.67 3.32
N GLU A 227 20.02 -18.93 2.87
CA GLU A 227 20.57 -20.05 3.65
C GLU A 227 22.05 -19.86 4.02
N THR A 228 22.77 -19.04 3.26
CA THR A 228 24.19 -18.71 3.47
C THR A 228 24.42 -17.66 4.56
N THR A 229 23.35 -17.06 5.10
CA THR A 229 23.48 -15.98 6.07
C THR A 229 23.88 -16.52 7.45
N PRO A 230 24.93 -15.95 8.08
CA PRO A 230 25.41 -16.39 9.38
C PRO A 230 24.33 -16.32 10.46
N GLN A 231 24.56 -16.97 11.61
CA GLN A 231 23.62 -16.90 12.73
C GLN A 231 23.30 -15.44 13.09
N VAL A 232 22.01 -15.13 13.17
CA VAL A 232 21.47 -13.78 13.44
C VAL A 232 20.80 -13.75 14.82
N PRO A 233 21.57 -13.89 15.92
CA PRO A 233 21.03 -14.07 17.27
C PRO A 233 20.18 -12.89 17.74
N LEU A 234 20.46 -11.68 17.25
CA LEU A 234 19.63 -10.51 17.53
C LEU A 234 18.23 -10.67 16.92
N PHE A 235 18.16 -11.10 15.66
CA PHE A 235 16.89 -11.31 14.97
C PHE A 235 16.09 -12.43 15.63
N GLU A 236 16.75 -13.52 16.04
CA GLU A 236 16.14 -14.61 16.82
C GLU A 236 15.50 -14.10 18.13
N ARG A 237 16.15 -13.14 18.81
CA ARG A 237 15.61 -12.53 20.05
C ARG A 237 14.39 -11.65 19.77
N TYR A 238 14.35 -10.95 18.64
CA TYR A 238 13.18 -10.14 18.23
C TYR A 238 12.00 -10.98 17.76
N ALA A 239 12.26 -12.13 17.13
CA ALA A 239 11.25 -13.05 16.64
C ALA A 239 10.80 -14.08 17.71
N SER A 240 11.41 -14.07 18.89
CA SER A 240 11.01 -14.97 19.98
C SER A 240 9.64 -14.56 20.54
N GLY A 241 8.82 -15.55 20.86
CA GLY A 241 7.60 -15.34 21.64
C GLY A 241 7.83 -15.47 23.16
N GLU A 242 9.07 -15.76 23.56
CA GLU A 242 9.44 -16.02 24.94
C GLU A 242 10.19 -14.81 25.49
N MET A 243 9.63 -14.21 26.54
CA MET A 243 10.28 -13.11 27.24
C MET A 243 11.44 -13.68 28.05
N ALA A 244 12.67 -13.31 27.70
CA ALA A 244 13.82 -13.64 28.52
C ALA A 244 13.65 -13.01 29.92
N PRO A 245 14.05 -13.72 31.00
CA PRO A 245 14.00 -13.14 32.33
C PRO A 245 14.83 -11.86 32.37
N PRO A 246 14.40 -10.82 33.11
CA PRO A 246 15.17 -9.58 33.22
C PRO A 246 16.55 -9.90 33.77
N GLU A 247 17.57 -9.47 33.04
CA GLU A 247 18.94 -9.59 33.53
C GLU A 247 19.09 -8.70 34.77
N PRO A 248 19.70 -9.20 35.85
CA PRO A 248 19.91 -8.42 37.05
C PRO A 248 20.71 -7.16 36.71
N CYS A 249 20.28 -6.01 37.22
CA CYS A 249 20.98 -4.76 37.02
C CYS A 249 22.45 -4.93 37.38
N LEU A 250 23.32 -4.44 36.51
CA LEU A 250 24.75 -4.37 36.80
C LEU A 250 24.95 -3.61 38.13
N PRO A 251 25.85 -4.07 39.01
CA PRO A 251 26.11 -3.39 40.27
C PRO A 251 26.61 -1.95 40.03
N PRO A 252 26.47 -1.02 41.01
CA PRO A 252 26.83 0.41 40.85
C PRO A 252 28.28 0.68 40.39
N HIS A 253 29.15 -0.32 40.52
CA HIS A 253 30.58 -0.30 40.21
C HIS A 253 30.95 -1.28 39.07
N ALA A 254 29.99 -1.66 38.22
CA ALA A 254 30.19 -2.56 37.09
C ALA A 254 31.03 -1.93 35.95
N GLY A 255 32.28 -1.62 36.26
CA GLY A 255 33.34 -1.44 35.29
C GLY A 255 33.17 -0.27 34.32
N PHE A 256 32.37 0.76 34.62
CA PHE A 256 32.30 1.96 33.76
C PHE A 256 33.71 2.58 33.59
N SER A 257 34.52 2.55 34.65
CA SER A 257 35.93 2.95 34.66
C SER A 257 36.89 1.98 33.95
N GLN A 258 36.47 0.75 33.69
CA GLN A 258 37.23 -0.28 32.97
C GLN A 258 36.83 -0.37 31.49
N ARG A 259 35.73 0.26 31.09
CA ARG A 259 35.41 0.48 29.67
C ARG A 259 36.48 1.42 29.14
N LEU A 260 37.47 0.85 28.44
CA LEU A 260 38.24 1.59 27.45
C LEU A 260 37.22 2.09 26.43
N ALA A 261 36.67 3.27 26.68
CA ALA A 261 35.89 3.98 25.68
C ALA A 261 36.75 3.94 24.42
N HIS A 262 36.19 3.46 23.31
CA HIS A 262 36.75 3.71 22.00
C HIS A 262 36.61 5.21 21.69
N GLY A 263 37.30 6.04 22.48
CA GLY A 263 37.67 7.40 22.16
C GLY A 263 38.97 7.31 21.37
N SER A 264 38.84 7.00 20.08
CA SER A 264 39.93 7.31 19.16
C SER A 264 40.10 8.84 19.13
N ASN A 265 41.34 9.31 19.27
CA ASN A 265 41.69 10.73 19.14
C ASN A 265 41.42 11.30 17.73
N GLU A 266 41.01 10.49 16.76
CA GLU A 266 40.70 10.97 15.40
C GLU A 266 39.28 11.55 15.27
N ARG A 267 38.37 11.31 16.23
CA ARG A 267 37.01 11.88 16.22
C ARG A 267 36.55 12.29 17.63
N ALA A 268 37.16 13.35 18.15
CA ALA A 268 36.63 14.01 19.35
C ALA A 268 35.30 14.72 19.02
N LEU A 269 34.25 14.39 19.76
CA LEU A 269 33.03 15.20 19.82
C LEU A 269 33.37 16.49 20.55
N THR A 270 33.73 17.53 19.80
CA THR A 270 33.85 18.88 20.33
C THR A 270 32.46 19.45 20.60
N ARG A 271 32.20 19.85 21.84
CA ARG A 271 31.74 21.23 22.13
C ARG A 271 31.75 21.56 23.63
N THR A 272 32.53 22.60 23.90
CA THR A 272 32.40 23.68 24.90
C THR A 272 32.19 23.30 26.36
#